data_AF-A0A954BVT5-F1
#
_entry.id   AF-A0A954BVT5-F1
#
_cell.length_a   1.000
_cell.length_b   1.000
_cell.length_c   1.000
_cell.angle_alpha   90.00
_cell.angle_beta   90.00
_cell.angle_gamma   90.00
#
_symmetry.space_group_name_H-M   'P 1'
#
loop_
_entity.id
_entity.type
_entity.pdbx_description
1 polymer ?
#
loop_
_entity_poly.entity_id
_entity_poly.type
_entity_poly.pdbx_seq_one_letter_code
_entity_poly.pdbx_strand_id
1 'polypeptide(L)'
;MLGKSDTKAMQEKLELLRSENEQLRRKLMLLSGGQTQGSMTLGNLTSFGQTRIPAPQATIAGLSVAYLIVDSKWRVIRMNTRMADFLNVSKDVVNAKPPLAEFDMLDWAPHVFQTLLQDVAETGSEEMFEAERPNPVSARSDYFQFKAVWSDNQGTVTVEDVTRLRTTRQFFERLVSPRIVERLLDSNEDPFMSHKRQMSVLFADLRSFTTFC
;
A
#
# COMPACT_ATOMS: atom_id res chain seq x y z
N MET A 1 -20.64 45.45 -17.71
CA MET A 1 -19.63 45.62 -16.64
C MET A 1 -19.72 44.39 -15.76
N LEU A 2 -18.76 43.46 -15.83
CA LEU A 2 -18.76 42.30 -14.93
C LEU A 2 -18.52 42.81 -13.50
N GLY A 3 -19.39 42.41 -12.58
CA GLY A 3 -19.36 42.88 -11.20
C GLY A 3 -18.11 42.38 -10.47
N LYS A 4 -17.60 43.17 -9.53
CA LYS A 4 -16.44 42.80 -8.69
C LYS A 4 -16.64 41.46 -7.92
N SER A 5 -17.86 40.96 -7.79
CA SER A 5 -18.15 39.63 -7.23
C SER A 5 -17.86 38.51 -8.21
N ASP A 6 -18.14 38.69 -9.51
CA ASP A 6 -17.88 37.68 -10.55
C ASP A 6 -16.38 37.49 -10.75
N THR A 7 -15.59 38.56 -10.66
CA THR A 7 -14.13 38.48 -10.74
C THR A 7 -13.53 37.73 -9.56
N LYS A 8 -14.10 37.87 -8.36
CA LYS A 8 -13.63 37.16 -7.16
C LYS A 8 -14.00 35.68 -7.18
N ALA A 9 -15.24 35.35 -7.56
CA ALA A 9 -15.67 33.95 -7.73
C ALA A 9 -14.89 33.24 -8.85
N MET A 10 -14.56 33.96 -9.92
CA MET A 10 -13.74 33.43 -11.01
C MET A 10 -12.27 33.23 -10.60
N GLN A 11 -11.73 34.07 -9.71
CA GLN A 11 -10.40 33.88 -9.12
C GLN A 11 -10.35 32.68 -8.17
N GLU A 12 -11.33 32.52 -7.28
CA GLU A 12 -11.42 31.34 -6.40
C GLU A 12 -11.53 30.05 -7.21
N LYS A 13 -12.34 30.06 -8.29
CA LYS A 13 -12.46 28.91 -9.18
C LYS A 13 -11.17 28.61 -9.94
N LEU A 14 -10.42 29.63 -10.35
CA LEU A 14 -9.10 29.47 -10.99
C LEU A 14 -8.07 28.88 -10.03
N GLU A 15 -8.12 29.27 -8.76
CA GLU A 15 -7.21 28.76 -7.73
C GLU A 15 -7.49 27.29 -7.42
N LEU A 16 -8.77 26.93 -7.30
CA LEU A 16 -9.22 25.55 -7.11
C LEU A 16 -8.86 24.64 -8.31
N LEU A 17 -9.08 25.13 -9.54
CA LEU A 17 -8.69 24.38 -10.74
C LEU A 17 -7.17 24.24 -10.90
N ARG A 18 -6.39 25.17 -10.35
CA ARG A 18 -4.92 25.07 -10.32
C ARG A 18 -4.45 24.04 -9.31
N SER A 19 -5.02 24.02 -8.10
CA SER A 19 -4.69 22.99 -7.12
C SER A 19 -5.08 21.60 -7.61
N GLU A 20 -6.25 21.46 -8.24
CA GLU A 20 -6.70 20.20 -8.83
C GLU A 20 -5.79 19.76 -10.00
N ASN A 21 -5.40 20.68 -10.89
CA ASN A 21 -4.44 20.36 -11.95
C ASN A 21 -3.08 19.92 -11.41
N GLU A 22 -2.63 20.54 -10.32
CA GLU A 22 -1.36 20.18 -9.69
C GLU A 22 -1.43 18.79 -9.05
N GLN A 23 -2.53 18.48 -8.36
CA GLN A 23 -2.80 17.16 -7.81
C GLN A 23 -2.88 16.10 -8.92
N LEU A 24 -3.61 16.36 -10.00
CA LEU A 24 -3.71 15.47 -11.15
C LEU A 24 -2.34 15.25 -11.82
N ARG A 25 -1.50 16.27 -11.91
CA ARG A 25 -0.12 16.12 -12.40
C ARG A 25 0.72 15.24 -11.48
N ARG A 26 0.61 15.39 -10.16
CA ARG A 26 1.29 14.50 -9.20
C ARG A 26 0.80 13.06 -9.35
N LYS A 27 -0.51 12.86 -9.47
CA LYS A 27 -1.12 11.54 -9.69
C LYS A 27 -0.65 10.91 -11.00
N LEU A 28 -0.61 11.68 -12.08
CA LEU A 28 -0.06 11.23 -13.36
C LEU A 28 1.43 10.92 -13.27
N MET A 29 2.21 11.68 -12.49
CA MET A 29 3.62 11.41 -12.27
C MET A 29 3.82 10.06 -11.57
N LEU A 30 3.05 9.79 -10.52
CA LEU A 30 3.03 8.50 -9.81
C LEU A 30 2.63 7.35 -10.75
N LEU A 31 1.60 7.56 -11.59
CA LEU A 31 1.14 6.57 -12.57
C LEU A 31 2.09 6.38 -13.76
N SER A 32 2.90 7.39 -14.11
CA SER A 32 3.87 7.33 -15.19
C SER A 32 5.23 6.76 -14.78
N GLY A 33 5.59 6.89 -13.48
CA GLY A 33 6.81 6.32 -12.91
C GLY A 33 6.69 4.83 -12.59
N GLY A 34 5.48 4.36 -12.28
CA GLY A 34 5.16 2.93 -12.22
C GLY A 34 4.66 2.46 -13.58
N GLN A 35 5.43 1.68 -14.33
CA GLN A 35 4.90 1.05 -15.53
C GLN A 35 3.67 0.20 -15.17
N THR A 36 2.53 0.63 -15.70
CA THR A 36 1.27 -0.10 -15.71
C THR A 36 1.41 -1.35 -16.57
N GLN A 37 2.01 -2.41 -16.01
CA GLN A 37 1.68 -3.77 -16.42
C GLN A 37 0.51 -4.25 -15.56
N GLY A 38 -0.70 -4.02 -16.08
CA GLY A 38 -1.91 -4.79 -15.80
C GLY A 38 -2.08 -5.29 -14.37
N SER A 39 -2.23 -4.37 -13.40
CA SER A 39 -2.94 -4.75 -12.18
C SER A 39 -4.41 -4.80 -12.54
N MET A 40 -4.90 -6.01 -12.85
CA MET A 40 -6.32 -6.28 -12.66
C MET A 40 -6.57 -6.11 -11.16
N THR A 41 -7.01 -4.92 -10.76
CA THR A 41 -7.62 -4.68 -9.45
C THR A 41 -8.94 -5.47 -9.44
N LEU A 42 -8.83 -6.76 -9.15
CA LEU A 42 -9.96 -7.62 -8.85
C LEU A 42 -10.52 -7.22 -7.48
N GLY A 43 -11.85 -7.18 -7.40
CA GLY A 43 -12.60 -6.46 -6.39
C GLY A 43 -12.46 -6.93 -4.94
N ASN A 44 -12.70 -5.97 -4.06
CA ASN A 44 -13.40 -6.08 -2.78
C ASN A 44 -13.38 -7.45 -2.09
N LEU A 45 -12.25 -7.83 -1.52
CA LEU A 45 -12.26 -8.67 -0.33
C LEU A 45 -12.63 -7.80 0.87
N THR A 46 -13.95 -7.67 1.05
CA THR A 46 -14.53 -7.28 2.33
C THR A 46 -14.25 -8.39 3.34
N SER A 47 -13.54 -8.07 4.43
CA SER A 47 -13.69 -8.81 5.69
C SER A 47 -13.69 -7.86 6.89
N PHE A 48 -14.92 -7.53 7.31
CA PHE A 48 -15.40 -7.44 8.68
C PHE A 48 -14.55 -6.75 9.75
N GLY A 49 -14.99 -5.54 10.15
CA GLY A 49 -14.68 -4.98 11.45
C GLY A 49 -15.28 -3.59 11.64
N GLN A 50 -16.27 -3.47 12.52
CA GLN A 50 -16.96 -2.24 12.90
C GLN A 50 -15.99 -1.11 13.30
N THR A 51 -16.41 0.11 12.97
CA THR A 51 -15.94 1.40 13.48
C THR A 51 -15.64 1.39 14.98
N ARG A 52 -14.38 1.21 15.36
CA ARG A 52 -13.83 1.68 16.65
C ARG A 52 -12.36 2.06 16.48
N ILE A 53 -12.08 3.30 16.86
CA ILE A 53 -10.76 3.89 17.11
C ILE A 53 -9.82 2.84 17.70
N PRO A 54 -8.64 2.56 17.13
CA PRO A 54 -7.60 1.95 17.92
C PRO A 54 -7.11 3.02 18.91
N ALA A 55 -7.52 2.89 20.18
CA ALA A 55 -6.62 3.23 21.29
C ALA A 55 -5.22 2.69 20.93
N PRO A 56 -4.10 3.32 21.35
CA PRO A 56 -2.76 2.94 20.91
C PRO A 56 -2.53 1.44 21.15
N GLN A 57 -2.86 0.64 20.15
CA GLN A 57 -2.81 -0.80 20.24
C GLN A 57 -1.35 -1.08 20.05
N ALA A 58 -0.72 -1.58 21.10
CA ALA A 58 0.37 -2.52 20.94
C ALA A 58 -0.17 -3.67 20.09
N THR A 59 -0.16 -3.51 18.77
CA THR A 59 -0.60 -4.52 17.82
C THR A 59 0.43 -5.64 17.88
N ILE A 60 -0.04 -6.85 18.17
CA ILE A 60 0.72 -8.10 18.20
C ILE A 60 1.11 -8.56 16.76
N ALA A 61 1.28 -7.58 15.85
CA ALA A 61 1.85 -7.66 14.50
C ALA A 61 2.90 -6.54 14.26
N GLY A 62 3.40 -5.90 15.32
CA GLY A 62 4.22 -4.70 15.28
C GLY A 62 5.73 -4.90 15.06
N LEU A 63 6.17 -5.64 14.03
CA LEU A 63 7.61 -5.84 13.81
C LEU A 63 8.17 -5.52 12.40
N SER A 64 7.33 -5.31 11.38
CA SER A 64 7.81 -5.06 10.00
C SER A 64 7.29 -3.79 9.32
N VAL A 65 6.29 -3.10 9.87
CA VAL A 65 5.64 -1.97 9.20
C VAL A 65 6.26 -0.64 9.62
N ALA A 66 6.67 0.17 8.64
CA ALA A 66 7.09 1.55 8.86
C ALA A 66 5.86 2.44 8.94
N TYR A 67 5.79 3.36 9.92
CA TYR A 67 4.66 4.30 9.99
C TYR A 67 5.10 5.72 10.37
N LEU A 68 4.35 6.69 9.86
CA LEU A 68 4.40 8.09 10.23
C LEU A 68 2.98 8.62 10.49
N ILE A 69 2.88 9.58 11.40
CA ILE A 69 1.63 10.25 11.74
C ILE A 69 1.84 11.76 11.56
N VAL A 70 0.91 12.40 10.87
CA VAL A 70 0.85 13.84 10.64
C VAL A 70 -0.34 14.47 11.34
N ASP A 71 -0.19 15.74 11.72
CA ASP A 71 -1.31 16.57 12.17
C ASP A 71 -2.08 17.18 10.98
N SER A 72 -3.20 17.85 11.26
CA SER A 72 -4.00 18.57 10.28
C SER A 72 -3.30 19.77 9.64
N LYS A 73 -2.11 20.13 10.11
CA LYS A 73 -1.25 21.16 9.52
C LYS A 73 -0.12 20.54 8.68
N TRP A 74 -0.23 19.24 8.37
CA TRP A 74 0.73 18.49 7.57
C TRP A 74 2.12 18.41 8.19
N ARG A 75 2.19 18.39 9.52
CA ARG A 75 3.46 18.26 10.27
C ARG A 75 3.59 16.85 10.82
N VAL A 76 4.78 16.29 10.72
CA VAL A 76 5.06 14.97 11.28
C VAL A 76 5.11 15.08 12.80
N ILE A 77 4.18 14.41 13.48
CA ILE A 77 4.08 14.41 14.95
C ILE A 77 4.70 13.16 15.56
N ARG A 78 4.69 12.03 14.84
CA ARG A 78 5.25 10.75 15.29
C ARG A 78 5.75 9.93 14.10
N MET A 79 6.82 9.17 14.30
CA MET A 79 7.25 8.09 13.41
C MET A 79 7.92 6.97 14.23
N ASN A 80 7.91 5.74 13.73
CA ASN A 80 8.72 4.67 14.32
C ASN A 80 10.14 4.63 13.73
N THR A 81 11.01 3.84 14.36
CA THR A 81 12.40 3.67 13.91
C THR A 81 12.47 3.11 12.49
N ARG A 82 11.59 2.17 12.12
CA ARG A 82 11.53 1.60 10.76
C ARG A 82 11.26 2.67 9.70
N MET A 83 10.34 3.60 9.97
CA MET A 83 10.07 4.72 9.07
C MET A 83 11.25 5.69 9.01
N ALA A 84 11.90 5.96 10.14
CA ALA A 84 13.11 6.77 10.18
C ALA A 84 14.23 6.13 9.34
N ASP A 85 14.42 4.81 9.46
CA ASP A 85 15.37 4.03 8.64
C ASP A 85 14.97 4.04 7.16
N PHE A 86 13.68 3.89 6.84
CA PHE A 86 13.15 3.92 5.47
C PHE A 86 13.38 5.28 4.79
N LEU A 87 13.20 6.37 5.54
CA LEU A 87 13.41 7.74 5.06
C LEU A 87 14.87 8.20 5.18
N ASN A 88 15.75 7.39 5.78
CA ASN A 88 17.14 7.71 6.08
C ASN A 88 17.30 9.00 6.90
N VAL A 89 16.46 9.17 7.93
CA VAL A 89 16.47 10.33 8.84
C VAL A 89 16.62 9.90 10.30
N SER A 90 17.15 10.78 11.15
CA SER A 90 17.13 10.53 12.59
C SER A 90 15.71 10.69 13.14
N LYS A 91 15.34 9.80 14.06
CA LYS A 91 14.04 9.84 14.75
C LYS A 91 13.83 11.14 15.53
N ASP A 92 14.91 11.77 16.01
CA ASP A 92 14.85 12.98 16.83
C ASP A 92 14.37 14.21 16.04
N VAL A 93 14.44 14.14 14.70
CA VAL A 93 13.98 15.22 13.81
C VAL A 93 12.48 15.48 13.99
N VAL A 94 11.70 14.47 14.40
CA VAL A 94 10.26 14.61 14.65
C VAL A 94 9.92 15.54 15.82
N ASN A 95 10.85 15.73 16.77
CA ASN A 95 10.62 16.63 17.90
C ASN A 95 10.41 18.09 17.47
N ALA A 96 10.97 18.48 16.32
CA ALA A 96 10.79 19.81 15.74
C ALA A 96 9.44 19.99 15.01
N LYS A 97 8.63 18.93 14.90
CA LYS A 97 7.39 18.88 14.09
C LYS A 97 7.56 19.45 12.68
N PRO A 98 8.53 18.92 11.91
CA PRO A 98 8.80 19.36 10.54
C PRO A 98 7.60 19.11 9.61
N PRO A 99 7.46 19.91 8.53
CA PRO A 99 6.44 19.68 7.51
C PRO A 99 6.70 18.37 6.76
N LEU A 100 5.62 17.67 6.40
CA LEU A 100 5.68 16.39 5.67
C LEU A 100 6.48 16.48 4.36
N ALA A 101 6.41 17.64 3.70
CA ALA A 101 7.09 17.87 2.43
C ALA A 101 8.62 17.68 2.51
N GLU A 102 9.24 17.83 3.69
CA GLU A 102 10.68 17.59 3.86
C GLU A 102 11.06 16.10 3.79
N PHE A 103 10.12 15.20 4.10
CA PHE A 103 10.34 13.75 4.07
C PHE A 103 9.85 13.10 2.78
N ASP A 104 8.99 13.77 2.04
CA ASP A 104 8.29 13.24 0.88
C ASP A 104 9.05 13.48 -0.43
N MET A 105 10.36 13.26 -0.37
CA MET A 105 11.34 13.52 -1.42
C MET A 105 11.98 12.21 -1.92
N LEU A 106 11.22 11.11 -1.90
CA LEU A 106 11.70 9.82 -2.37
C LEU A 106 11.97 9.88 -3.89
N ASP A 107 13.20 9.62 -4.31
CA ASP A 107 13.62 9.73 -5.72
C ASP A 107 12.76 8.90 -6.69
N TRP A 108 12.23 7.77 -6.21
CA TRP A 108 11.45 6.79 -6.98
C TRP A 108 9.93 6.93 -6.78
N ALA A 109 9.49 7.72 -5.79
CA ALA A 109 8.08 7.96 -5.51
C ALA A 109 7.90 9.35 -4.87
N PRO A 110 8.21 10.44 -5.60
CA PRO A 110 8.17 11.78 -5.03
C PRO A 110 6.73 12.17 -4.71
N HIS A 111 6.54 12.87 -3.60
CA HIS A 111 5.23 13.36 -3.13
C HIS A 111 4.18 12.28 -2.81
N VAL A 112 4.60 11.02 -2.62
CA VAL A 112 3.70 9.90 -2.38
C VAL A 112 2.91 10.06 -1.08
N PHE A 113 3.55 10.53 0.00
CA PHE A 113 2.87 10.66 1.29
C PHE A 113 1.83 11.78 1.25
N GLN A 114 2.19 12.92 0.67
CA GLN A 114 1.34 14.08 0.56
C GLN A 114 0.13 13.77 -0.33
N THR A 115 0.35 13.17 -1.50
CA THR A 115 -0.75 12.82 -2.41
C THR A 115 -1.69 11.81 -1.77
N LEU A 116 -1.19 10.76 -1.14
CA LEU A 116 -2.06 9.78 -0.49
C LEU A 116 -2.87 10.37 0.66
N LEU A 117 -2.24 11.14 1.53
CA LEU A 117 -2.95 11.80 2.62
C LEU A 117 -3.95 12.84 2.10
N GLN A 118 -3.69 13.48 0.96
CA GLN A 118 -4.62 14.44 0.38
C GLN A 118 -5.82 13.72 -0.21
N ASP A 119 -5.59 12.66 -0.98
CA ASP A 119 -6.64 11.84 -1.57
C ASP A 119 -7.55 11.28 -0.46
N VAL A 120 -7.00 10.73 0.63
CA VAL A 120 -7.78 10.24 1.79
C VAL A 120 -8.53 11.37 2.50
N ALA A 121 -7.95 12.58 2.59
CA ALA A 121 -8.63 13.72 3.21
C ALA A 121 -9.84 14.19 2.38
N GLU A 122 -9.77 14.06 1.05
CA GLU A 122 -10.82 14.44 0.12
C GLU A 122 -11.91 13.36 0.00
N THR A 123 -11.52 12.09 -0.07
CA THR A 123 -12.46 10.96 -0.23
C THR A 123 -13.07 10.50 1.10
N GLY A 124 -12.36 10.69 2.21
CA GLY A 124 -12.72 10.17 3.53
C GLY A 124 -12.59 8.65 3.63
N SER A 125 -12.02 7.99 2.61
CA SER A 125 -11.77 6.55 2.58
C SER A 125 -10.28 6.27 2.61
N GLU A 126 -9.90 5.11 3.14
CA GLU A 126 -8.50 4.66 3.07
C GLU A 126 -8.02 4.54 1.62
N GLU A 127 -6.79 4.96 1.36
CA GLU A 127 -6.15 4.86 0.05
C GLU A 127 -4.91 3.99 0.15
N MET A 128 -4.68 3.21 -0.90
CA MET A 128 -3.54 2.31 -1.02
C MET A 128 -2.86 2.50 -2.36
N PHE A 129 -1.53 2.52 -2.35
CA PHE A 129 -0.71 2.67 -3.54
C PHE A 129 0.52 1.78 -3.45
N GLU A 130 0.85 1.10 -4.54
CA GLU A 130 2.05 0.28 -4.64
C GLU A 130 3.05 0.93 -5.58
N ALA A 131 4.29 1.06 -5.13
CA ALA A 131 5.38 1.57 -5.96
C ALA A 131 6.57 0.62 -6.00
N GLU A 132 7.27 0.71 -7.13
CA GLU A 132 8.43 -0.11 -7.46
C GLU A 132 9.69 0.73 -7.28
N ARG A 133 10.62 0.23 -6.47
CA ARG A 133 11.93 0.82 -6.27
C ARG A 133 12.99 -0.04 -6.95
N PRO A 134 13.70 0.46 -7.96
CA PRO A 134 14.84 -0.25 -8.53
C PRO A 134 15.94 -0.43 -7.49
N ASN A 135 16.38 -1.67 -7.24
CA ASN A 135 17.49 -1.92 -6.33
C ASN A 135 18.82 -1.96 -7.12
N PRO A 136 19.72 -0.98 -6.94
CA PRO A 136 20.95 -0.90 -7.71
C PRO A 136 21.94 -2.04 -7.40
N VAL A 137 21.77 -2.72 -6.26
CA VAL A 137 22.69 -3.77 -5.80
C VAL A 137 22.28 -5.15 -6.31
N SER A 138 20.97 -5.44 -6.37
CA SER A 138 20.47 -6.78 -6.68
C SER A 138 19.97 -6.95 -8.12
N ALA A 139 19.91 -5.87 -8.91
CA ALA A 139 19.26 -5.81 -10.23
C ALA A 139 17.80 -6.30 -10.24
N ARG A 140 17.19 -6.44 -9.06
CA ARG A 140 15.77 -6.74 -8.87
C ARG A 140 15.07 -5.49 -8.38
N SER A 141 13.75 -5.46 -8.53
CA SER A 141 12.94 -4.38 -7.99
C SER A 141 12.41 -4.74 -6.62
N ASP A 142 12.50 -3.80 -5.69
CA ASP A 142 11.81 -3.86 -4.41
C ASP A 142 10.42 -3.25 -4.58
N TYR A 143 9.42 -3.79 -3.88
CA TYR A 143 8.04 -3.38 -3.99
C TYR A 143 7.52 -2.91 -2.63
N PHE A 144 7.03 -1.69 -2.60
CA PHE A 144 6.50 -1.06 -1.39
C PHE A 144 5.03 -0.74 -1.55
N GLN A 145 4.25 -1.10 -0.54
CA GLN A 145 2.85 -0.73 -0.42
C GLN A 145 2.72 0.40 0.60
N PHE A 146 2.13 1.49 0.16
CA PHE A 146 1.79 2.67 0.94
C PHE A 146 0.30 2.64 1.23
N LYS A 147 -0.07 2.85 2.49
CA LYS A 147 -1.46 2.95 2.90
C LYS A 147 -1.65 4.18 3.76
N ALA A 148 -2.64 5.00 3.44
CA ALA A 148 -2.95 6.22 4.16
C ALA A 148 -4.38 6.19 4.73
N VAL A 149 -4.53 6.71 5.95
CA VAL A 149 -5.82 6.78 6.65
C VAL A 149 -5.87 8.09 7.46
N TRP A 150 -7.01 8.78 7.44
CA TRP A 150 -7.29 9.90 8.34
C TRP A 150 -8.20 9.46 9.49
N SER A 151 -7.84 9.83 10.71
CA SER A 151 -8.62 9.58 11.93
C SER A 151 -8.39 10.71 12.92
N ASP A 152 -9.46 11.21 13.55
CA ASP A 152 -9.40 12.21 14.63
C ASP A 152 -8.49 13.41 14.31
N ASN A 153 -8.59 13.93 13.07
CA ASN A 153 -7.81 15.07 12.57
C ASN A 153 -6.29 14.82 12.51
N GLN A 154 -5.89 13.55 12.40
CA GLN A 154 -4.52 13.10 12.17
C GLN A 154 -4.48 12.14 10.97
N GLY A 155 -3.45 12.29 10.15
CA GLY A 155 -3.19 11.41 9.02
C GLY A 155 -2.15 10.37 9.41
N THR A 156 -2.41 9.10 9.17
CA THR A 156 -1.43 8.02 9.37
C THR A 156 -1.06 7.44 8.02
N VAL A 157 0.24 7.31 7.76
CA VAL A 157 0.74 6.57 6.60
C VAL A 157 1.58 5.40 7.08
N THR A 158 1.29 4.22 6.53
CA THR A 158 2.05 2.99 6.72
C THR A 158 2.73 2.58 5.42
N VAL A 159 3.95 2.08 5.53
CA VAL A 159 4.74 1.57 4.41
C VAL A 159 5.16 0.14 4.74
N GLU A 160 4.87 -0.76 3.81
CA GLU A 160 5.16 -2.19 3.91
C GLU A 160 6.00 -2.66 2.74
N ASP A 161 7.03 -3.45 3.02
CA ASP A 161 7.78 -4.18 2.00
C ASP A 161 6.99 -5.43 1.59
N VAL A 162 6.44 -5.39 0.38
CA VAL A 162 5.66 -6.49 -0.22
C VAL A 162 6.46 -7.23 -1.29
N THR A 163 7.78 -7.01 -1.38
CA THR A 163 8.67 -7.61 -2.39
C THR A 163 8.58 -9.12 -2.40
N ARG A 164 8.65 -9.75 -1.21
CA ARG A 164 8.58 -11.20 -1.08
C ARG A 164 7.22 -11.75 -1.50
N LEU A 165 6.14 -11.06 -1.13
CA LEU A 165 4.77 -11.45 -1.47
C LEU A 165 4.56 -11.36 -2.98
N ARG A 166 4.95 -10.23 -3.60
CA ARG A 166 4.84 -10.02 -5.05
C ARG A 166 5.69 -11.00 -5.85
N THR A 167 6.92 -11.26 -5.41
CA THR A 167 7.80 -12.26 -6.03
C THR A 167 7.16 -13.65 -5.97
N THR A 168 6.63 -14.05 -4.81
CA THR A 168 5.97 -15.35 -4.62
C THR A 168 4.73 -15.47 -5.50
N ARG A 169 3.91 -14.41 -5.56
CA ARG A 169 2.73 -14.34 -6.42
C ARG A 169 3.10 -14.50 -7.90
N GLN A 170 4.12 -13.78 -8.37
CA GLN A 170 4.58 -13.87 -9.75
C GLN A 170 5.10 -15.27 -10.10
N PHE A 171 5.79 -15.94 -9.19
CA PHE A 171 6.20 -17.33 -9.38
C PHE A 171 4.99 -18.28 -9.40
N PHE A 172 4.02 -18.08 -8.52
CA PHE A 172 2.80 -18.88 -8.49
C PHE A 172 1.99 -18.75 -9.78
N GLU A 173 1.78 -17.52 -10.26
CA GLU A 173 1.08 -17.23 -11.53
C GLU A 173 1.77 -17.87 -12.75
N ARG A 174 3.10 -18.05 -12.71
CA ARG A 174 3.84 -18.79 -13.76
C ARG A 174 3.63 -20.29 -13.71
N LEU A 175 3.38 -20.85 -12.53
CA LEU A 175 3.28 -22.30 -12.31
C LEU A 175 1.84 -22.80 -12.37
N VAL A 176 0.87 -21.90 -12.27
CA VAL A 176 -0.54 -22.22 -12.11
C VAL A 176 -1.34 -21.56 -13.24
N SER A 177 -2.17 -22.36 -13.93
CA SER A 177 -3.03 -21.84 -15.00
C SER A 177 -3.90 -20.68 -14.48
N PRO A 178 -4.11 -19.60 -15.26
CA PRO A 178 -4.96 -18.47 -14.86
C PRO A 178 -6.35 -18.89 -14.34
N ARG A 179 -6.93 -19.95 -14.92
CA ARG A 179 -8.21 -20.53 -14.51
C ARG A 179 -8.22 -21.09 -13.09
N ILE A 180 -7.07 -21.53 -12.58
CA ILE A 180 -6.93 -22.02 -11.20
C ILE A 180 -6.80 -20.83 -10.25
N VAL A 181 -6.10 -19.75 -10.66
CA VAL A 181 -6.01 -18.51 -9.87
C VAL A 181 -7.39 -17.87 -9.72
N GLU A 182 -8.17 -17.77 -10.79
CA GLU A 182 -9.55 -17.28 -10.75
C GLU A 182 -10.42 -18.12 -9.81
N ARG A 183 -10.35 -19.46 -9.91
CA ARG A 183 -11.10 -20.36 -9.00
C ARG A 183 -10.66 -20.27 -7.54
N LEU A 184 -9.41 -19.94 -7.27
CA LEU A 184 -8.89 -19.74 -5.92
C LEU A 184 -9.35 -18.38 -5.35
N LEU A 185 -9.42 -17.33 -6.17
CA LEU A 185 -9.93 -16.03 -5.78
C LEU A 185 -11.45 -16.04 -5.53
N ASP A 186 -12.19 -16.87 -6.27
CA ASP A 186 -13.62 -17.12 -6.03
C ASP A 186 -13.88 -18.00 -4.78
N SER A 187 -12.85 -18.72 -4.31
CA SER A 187 -12.95 -19.51 -3.08
C SER A 187 -12.71 -18.63 -1.86
N ASN A 188 -13.58 -18.71 -0.86
CA ASN A 188 -13.47 -17.95 0.40
C ASN A 188 -12.29 -18.41 1.29
N GLU A 189 -11.37 -19.20 0.76
CA GLU A 189 -10.17 -19.70 1.46
C GLU A 189 -8.96 -18.89 1.02
N ASP A 190 -8.16 -18.40 1.98
CA ASP A 190 -6.89 -17.74 1.69
C ASP A 190 -5.87 -18.78 1.16
N PRO A 191 -5.49 -18.72 -0.14
CA PRO A 191 -4.62 -19.71 -0.76
C PRO A 191 -3.16 -19.60 -0.27
N PHE A 192 -2.81 -18.52 0.43
CA PHE A 192 -1.48 -18.29 0.99
C PHE A 192 -1.38 -18.70 2.46
N MET A 193 -2.49 -19.11 3.10
CA MET A 193 -2.43 -19.74 4.41
C MET A 193 -1.79 -21.13 4.34
N SER A 194 -0.71 -21.29 5.09
CA SER A 194 0.04 -22.55 5.18
C SER A 194 -0.71 -23.57 6.04
N HIS A 195 -1.41 -24.49 5.39
CA HIS A 195 -2.08 -25.60 6.05
C HIS A 195 -1.14 -26.80 6.18
N LYS A 196 -0.81 -27.20 7.42
CA LYS A 196 -0.07 -28.44 7.69
C LYS A 196 -0.99 -29.64 7.42
N ARG A 197 -0.90 -30.22 6.23
CA ARG A 197 -1.58 -31.48 5.91
C ARG A 197 -0.66 -32.66 6.20
N GLN A 198 -1.13 -33.59 7.04
CA GLN A 198 -0.44 -34.84 7.28
C GLN A 198 -0.79 -35.82 6.16
N MET A 199 0.15 -36.03 5.24
CA MET A 199 -0.01 -37.00 4.16
C MET A 199 0.54 -38.34 4.61
N SER A 200 -0.30 -39.38 4.59
CA SER A 200 0.12 -40.76 4.83
C SER A 200 0.21 -41.45 3.47
N VAL A 201 1.41 -41.93 3.12
CA VAL A 201 1.64 -42.67 1.87
C VAL A 201 1.69 -44.15 2.21
N LEU A 202 0.74 -44.93 1.68
CA LEU A 202 0.75 -46.39 1.77
C LEU A 202 1.51 -46.95 0.57
N PHE A 203 2.66 -47.57 0.81
CA PHE A 203 3.33 -48.37 -0.20
C PHE A 203 2.76 -49.79 -0.13
N ALA A 204 1.87 -50.11 -1.07
CA ALA A 204 1.40 -51.48 -1.26
C ALA A 204 2.24 -52.13 -2.38
N ASP A 205 3.04 -53.14 -2.02
CA ASP A 205 3.65 -54.03 -3.01
C ASP A 205 2.61 -55.06 -3.46
N LEU A 206 2.19 -54.95 -4.71
CA LEU A 206 1.19 -55.82 -5.32
C LEU A 206 1.80 -57.09 -5.94
N ARG A 207 3.12 -57.28 -5.86
CA ARG A 207 3.83 -58.45 -6.43
C ARG A 207 3.63 -59.70 -5.59
N SER A 208 2.39 -60.17 -5.47
CA SER A 208 1.95 -61.51 -5.00
C SER A 208 0.42 -61.67 -5.04
N PHE A 209 -0.34 -60.65 -5.42
CA PHE A 209 -1.82 -60.70 -5.41
C PHE A 209 -2.44 -61.45 -6.61
N THR A 210 -1.65 -61.86 -7.60
CA THR A 210 -2.13 -62.55 -8.81
C THR A 210 -1.64 -63.98 -8.92
N THR A 211 -1.48 -64.71 -7.82
CA THR A 211 -1.53 -66.19 -7.88
C THR A 211 -3.01 -66.61 -7.86
N PHE A 212 -3.72 -66.32 -8.94
CA PHE A 212 -5.01 -66.95 -9.22
C PHE A 212 -4.73 -68.40 -9.67
N CYS A 213 -5.43 -69.32 -9.01
CA CYS A 213 -5.44 -70.76 -9.26
C CYS A 213 -6.01 -71.11 -10.64
#